data_AF-A0AAN8H465-F1
#
_entry.id   AF-A0AAN8H465-F1
#
_cell.length_a   1.000
_cell.length_b   1.000
_cell.length_c   1.000
_cell.angle_alpha   90.00
_cell.angle_beta   90.00
_cell.angle_gamma   90.00
#
_symmetry.space_group_name_H-M   'P 1'
#
loop_
_entity.id
_entity.type
_entity.pdbx_description
1 polymer ?
#
loop_
_entity_poly.entity_id
_entity_poly.type
_entity_poly.pdbx_seq_one_letter_code
_entity_poly.pdbx_strand_id
1 'polypeptide(L)'
;MAKLLYTLKLALMKQHIALLPQGTITTRQQVPKIRAFVIFITHIYAKWWLTCEKSVDAAWNDLTLYHHLQAYKAVDEGIAPSAIKALERHRWYLTGEMLPLALFSSKVPNEDKRALASAILEHKPADLPMHIPEQRFGNHQLG
;
A
#
# COMPACT_ATOMS: atom_id res chain seq x y z
N MET A 1 -4.65 5.21 8.97
CA MET A 1 -3.33 5.62 9.54
C MET A 1 -3.34 5.78 11.05
N ALA A 2 -4.32 6.47 11.67
CA ALA A 2 -4.38 6.62 13.14
C ALA A 2 -4.29 5.32 13.94
N LYS A 3 -4.97 4.24 13.48
CA LYS A 3 -4.91 2.91 14.13
C LYS A 3 -3.49 2.34 14.19
N LEU A 4 -2.66 2.59 13.17
CA LEU A 4 -1.28 2.10 13.10
C LEU A 4 -0.40 2.81 14.11
N LEU A 5 -0.48 4.14 14.19
CA LEU A 5 0.22 4.93 15.20
C LEU A 5 -0.22 4.55 16.62
N TYR A 6 -1.51 4.28 16.82
CA TYR A 6 -2.01 3.80 18.10
C TYR A 6 -1.41 2.43 18.47
N THR A 7 -1.35 1.49 17.53
CA THR A 7 -0.74 0.17 17.80
C THR A 7 0.76 0.27 18.11
N LEU A 8 1.49 1.16 17.44
CA LEU A 8 2.89 1.48 17.79
C LEU A 8 2.99 2.05 19.20
N LYS A 9 2.14 3.01 19.55
CA LYS A 9 2.08 3.61 20.90
C LYS A 9 1.81 2.55 21.97
N LEU A 10 0.87 1.64 21.74
CA LEU A 10 0.58 0.52 22.64
C LEU A 10 1.82 -0.35 22.89
N ALA A 11 2.59 -0.67 21.85
CA ALA A 11 3.80 -1.45 21.99
C ALA A 11 4.92 -0.69 22.72
N LEU A 12 5.09 0.61 22.44
CA LEU A 12 6.09 1.46 23.11
C LEU A 12 5.78 1.66 24.60
N MET A 13 4.50 1.85 24.94
CA MET A 13 4.05 2.05 26.33
C MET A 13 3.82 0.74 27.09
N LYS A 14 4.23 -0.41 26.56
CA LYS A 14 3.98 -1.74 27.15
C LYS A 14 4.32 -1.82 28.64
N GLN A 15 5.41 -1.20 29.07
CA GLN A 15 5.83 -1.17 30.48
C GLN A 15 4.81 -0.45 31.38
N HIS A 16 4.31 0.73 30.96
CA HIS A 16 3.28 1.44 31.70
C HIS A 16 1.93 0.72 31.68
N ILE A 17 1.58 0.06 30.57
CA ILE A 17 0.36 -0.74 30.46
C ILE A 17 0.40 -1.93 31.43
N ALA A 18 1.57 -2.52 31.66
CA ALA A 18 1.74 -3.65 32.58
C ALA A 18 1.55 -3.27 34.07
N LEU A 19 1.61 -1.98 34.41
CA LEU A 19 1.33 -1.47 35.77
C LEU A 19 -0.18 -1.38 36.05
N LEU A 20 -1.02 -1.39 35.01
CA LEU A 20 -2.46 -1.31 35.14
C LEU A 20 -3.08 -2.69 35.43
N PRO A 21 -4.28 -2.75 36.01
CA PRO A 21 -5.02 -4.01 36.13
C PRO A 21 -5.14 -4.74 34.79
N GLN A 22 -5.07 -6.06 34.85
CA GLN A 22 -5.10 -6.87 33.64
C GLN A 22 -6.41 -6.67 32.88
N GLY A 23 -6.32 -6.40 31.57
CA GLY A 23 -7.49 -6.20 30.70
C GLY A 23 -7.97 -4.77 30.57
N THR A 24 -7.34 -3.79 31.26
CA THR A 24 -7.71 -2.37 31.13
C THR A 24 -7.51 -1.82 29.71
N ILE A 25 -6.42 -2.20 29.04
CA ILE A 25 -6.08 -1.69 27.69
C ILE A 25 -5.97 -2.81 26.66
N THR A 26 -5.27 -3.90 27.00
CA THR A 26 -5.07 -5.04 26.09
C THR A 26 -5.35 -6.34 26.82
N THR A 27 -6.02 -7.27 26.14
CA THR A 27 -6.19 -8.64 26.66
C THR A 27 -4.93 -9.48 26.40
N ARG A 28 -4.74 -10.57 27.17
CA ARG A 28 -3.60 -11.50 26.97
C ARG A 28 -3.53 -12.05 25.53
N GLN A 29 -4.68 -12.27 24.89
CA GLN A 29 -4.77 -12.75 23.51
C GLN A 29 -4.42 -11.70 22.46
N GLN A 30 -4.56 -10.41 22.78
CA GLN A 30 -4.24 -9.30 21.87
C GLN A 30 -2.75 -8.96 21.86
N VAL A 31 -2.05 -9.14 22.98
CA VAL A 31 -0.60 -8.84 23.09
C VAL A 31 0.25 -9.46 21.98
N PRO A 32 0.17 -10.78 21.67
CA PRO A 32 0.96 -11.35 20.59
C PRO A 32 0.58 -10.80 19.21
N LYS A 33 -0.70 -10.51 18.97
CA LYS A 33 -1.19 -9.93 17.71
C LYS A 33 -0.67 -8.50 17.52
N ILE A 34 -0.70 -7.69 18.57
CA ILE A 34 -0.12 -6.34 18.58
C ILE A 34 1.38 -6.41 18.27
N ARG A 35 2.10 -7.34 18.90
CA ARG A 35 3.54 -7.52 18.64
C ARG A 35 3.82 -7.89 17.19
N ALA A 36 3.12 -8.88 16.64
CA ALA A 36 3.26 -9.31 15.25
C ALA A 36 2.96 -8.15 14.28
N PHE A 37 1.88 -7.41 14.54
CA PHE A 37 1.51 -6.26 13.71
C PHE A 37 2.53 -5.12 13.79
N VAL A 38 3.10 -4.83 14.96
CA VAL A 38 4.17 -3.83 15.09
C VAL A 38 5.44 -4.24 14.35
N ILE A 39 5.83 -5.52 14.38
CA ILE A 39 6.97 -6.03 13.60
C ILE A 39 6.71 -5.84 12.10
N PHE A 40 5.52 -6.19 11.63
CA PHE A 40 5.10 -5.94 10.25
C PHE A 40 5.15 -4.45 9.89
N ILE A 41 4.65 -3.58 10.77
CA ILE A 41 4.65 -2.13 10.55
C ILE A 41 6.09 -1.62 10.38
N THR A 42 6.99 -1.99 11.28
CA THR A 42 8.36 -1.46 11.28
C THR A 42 9.20 -2.01 10.14
N HIS A 43 9.01 -3.27 9.74
CA HIS A 43 9.83 -3.91 8.70
C HIS A 43 9.31 -3.69 7.28
N ILE A 44 7.99 -3.59 7.12
CA ILE A 44 7.36 -3.55 5.81
C ILE A 44 6.63 -2.22 5.59
N TYR A 45 5.60 -1.97 6.39
CA TYR A 45 4.62 -0.94 6.05
C TYR A 45 5.18 0.48 6.14
N ALA A 46 5.95 0.78 7.19
CA ALA A 46 6.48 2.12 7.42
C ALA A 46 7.40 2.57 6.27
N LYS A 47 8.26 1.67 5.76
CA LYS A 47 9.12 1.97 4.62
C LYS A 47 8.30 2.28 3.37
N TRP A 48 7.33 1.43 3.02
CA TRP A 48 6.47 1.69 1.85
C TRP A 48 5.74 3.02 2.01
N TRP A 49 5.09 3.24 3.16
CA TRP A 49 4.34 4.46 3.44
C TRP A 49 5.18 5.74 3.27
N LEU A 50 6.41 5.76 3.81
CA LEU A 50 7.30 6.91 3.72
C LEU A 50 7.85 7.14 2.30
N THR A 51 7.79 6.15 1.41
CA THR A 51 8.27 6.26 0.03
C THR A 51 7.19 6.68 -0.98
N CYS A 52 5.93 6.81 -0.55
CA CYS A 52 4.77 7.13 -1.40
C CYS A 52 4.58 8.64 -1.66
N GLU A 53 5.66 9.43 -1.70
CA GLU A 53 5.60 10.89 -1.89
C GLU A 53 5.25 11.29 -3.33
N LYS A 54 5.72 10.52 -4.32
CA LYS A 54 5.62 10.85 -5.75
C LYS A 54 4.78 9.83 -6.51
N SER A 55 3.77 10.30 -7.24
CA SER A 55 2.90 9.44 -8.05
C SER A 55 3.65 8.68 -9.13
N VAL A 56 4.71 9.27 -9.71
CA VAL A 56 5.55 8.59 -10.72
C VAL A 56 6.22 7.32 -10.17
N ASP A 57 6.48 7.27 -8.86
CA ASP A 57 7.11 6.12 -8.21
C ASP A 57 6.12 5.06 -7.73
N ALA A 58 4.81 5.34 -7.80
CA ALA A 58 3.78 4.51 -7.17
C ALA A 58 3.82 3.04 -7.65
N ALA A 59 3.86 2.82 -8.97
CA ALA A 59 3.90 1.49 -9.55
C ALA A 59 5.14 0.69 -9.09
N TRP A 60 6.31 1.35 -9.05
CA TRP A 60 7.55 0.71 -8.59
C TRP A 60 7.54 0.40 -7.10
N ASN A 61 7.06 1.35 -6.28
CA ASN A 61 6.95 1.16 -4.84
C ASN A 61 5.98 0.02 -4.51
N ASP A 62 4.86 -0.10 -5.22
CA ASP A 62 3.89 -1.18 -5.03
C ASP A 62 4.44 -2.53 -5.48
N LEU A 63 5.14 -2.60 -6.62
CA LEU A 63 5.82 -3.81 -7.06
C LEU A 63 6.89 -4.25 -6.04
N THR A 64 7.69 -3.31 -5.56
CA THR A 64 8.70 -3.57 -4.52
C THR A 64 8.05 -4.07 -3.23
N LEU A 65 6.96 -3.44 -2.79
CA LEU A 65 6.19 -3.88 -1.63
C LEU A 65 5.66 -5.30 -1.83
N TYR A 66 5.15 -5.63 -3.01
CA TYR A 66 4.67 -6.97 -3.32
C TYR A 66 5.76 -8.02 -3.12
N HIS A 67 6.98 -7.80 -3.66
CA HIS A 67 8.11 -8.71 -3.46
C HIS A 67 8.51 -8.83 -1.99
N HIS A 68 8.54 -7.70 -1.26
CA HIS A 68 8.83 -7.70 0.17
C HIS A 68 7.79 -8.49 0.97
N LEU A 69 6.50 -8.37 0.63
CA LEU A 69 5.43 -9.12 1.26
C LEU A 69 5.51 -10.61 0.94
N GLN A 70 5.89 -10.98 -0.29
CA GLN A 70 6.10 -12.38 -0.67
C GLN A 70 7.23 -13.00 0.15
N ALA A 71 8.36 -12.29 0.33
CA ALA A 71 9.44 -12.73 1.21
C ALA A 71 9.01 -12.78 2.69
N TYR A 72 8.22 -11.80 3.15
CA TYR A 72 7.74 -11.71 4.53
C TYR A 72 6.81 -12.86 4.93
N LYS A 73 6.27 -13.63 3.98
CA LYS A 73 5.54 -14.88 4.28
C LYS A 73 6.37 -15.87 5.10
N ALA A 74 7.69 -15.87 4.95
CA ALA A 74 8.58 -16.71 5.76
C ALA A 74 8.69 -16.24 7.22
N VAL A 75 8.31 -15.00 7.52
CA VAL A 75 8.32 -14.41 8.87
C VAL A 75 6.96 -14.50 9.53
N ASP A 76 5.89 -14.21 8.79
CA ASP A 76 4.51 -14.25 9.29
C ASP A 76 3.53 -14.70 8.19
N GLU A 77 3.14 -15.96 8.26
CA GLU A 77 2.21 -16.61 7.32
C GLU A 77 0.76 -16.12 7.43
N GLY A 78 0.41 -15.37 8.48
CA GLY A 78 -0.94 -14.80 8.66
C GLY A 78 -1.07 -13.38 8.12
N ILE A 79 -0.14 -12.51 8.50
CA ILE A 79 -0.16 -11.09 8.12
C ILE A 79 0.21 -10.92 6.64
N ALA A 80 1.23 -11.63 6.13
CA ALA A 80 1.70 -11.43 4.76
C ALA A 80 0.59 -11.66 3.71
N PRO A 81 -0.18 -12.77 3.72
CA PRO A 81 -1.27 -12.97 2.76
C PRO A 81 -2.37 -11.90 2.87
N SER A 82 -2.69 -11.48 4.10
CA SER A 82 -3.68 -10.44 4.36
C SER A 82 -3.25 -9.10 3.78
N ALA A 83 -1.97 -8.75 3.91
CA ALA A 83 -1.38 -7.54 3.36
C ALA A 83 -1.29 -7.57 1.83
N ILE A 84 -0.93 -8.72 1.22
CA ILE A 84 -0.94 -8.89 -0.24
C ILE A 84 -2.35 -8.69 -0.79
N LYS A 85 -3.36 -9.33 -0.17
CA LYS A 85 -4.76 -9.16 -0.57
C LYS A 85 -5.24 -7.72 -0.42
N ALA A 86 -4.70 -6.96 0.54
CA ALA A 86 -4.97 -5.54 0.66
C ALA A 86 -4.31 -4.76 -0.49
N LEU A 87 -3.04 -5.03 -0.80
CA LEU A 87 -2.30 -4.41 -1.91
C LEU A 87 -2.95 -4.68 -3.27
N GLU A 88 -3.49 -5.87 -3.50
CA GLU A 88 -4.20 -6.20 -4.75
C GLU A 88 -5.42 -5.31 -5.02
N ARG A 89 -6.02 -4.73 -3.97
CA ARG A 89 -7.12 -3.75 -4.12
C ARG A 89 -6.63 -2.37 -4.56
N HIS A 90 -5.33 -2.10 -4.48
CA HIS A 90 -4.72 -0.87 -4.99
C HIS A 90 -4.52 -0.88 -6.50
N ARG A 91 -4.86 -1.97 -7.21
CA ARG A 91 -4.72 -2.05 -8.68
C ARG A 91 -5.62 -1.08 -9.46
N TRP A 92 -6.56 -0.40 -8.80
CA TRP A 92 -7.52 0.51 -9.43
C TRP A 92 -6.85 1.65 -10.22
N TYR A 93 -5.65 2.08 -9.84
CA TYR A 93 -4.93 3.15 -10.53
C TYR A 93 -4.03 2.64 -11.66
N LEU A 94 -3.87 1.33 -11.86
CA LEU A 94 -3.06 0.77 -12.94
C LEU A 94 -3.85 0.81 -14.28
N THR A 95 -4.26 2.02 -14.67
CA THR A 95 -4.97 2.30 -15.91
C THR A 95 -4.00 2.73 -17.00
N GLY A 96 -4.47 2.78 -18.26
CA GLY A 96 -3.64 3.20 -19.40
C GLY A 96 -3.11 4.63 -19.27
N GLU A 97 -3.76 5.49 -18.50
CA GLU A 97 -3.38 6.89 -18.29
C GLU A 97 -2.35 7.06 -17.17
N MET A 98 -2.43 6.24 -16.12
CA MET A 98 -1.62 6.39 -14.91
C MET A 98 -0.38 5.50 -14.95
N LEU A 99 -0.46 4.31 -15.55
CA LEU A 99 0.67 3.39 -15.68
C LEU A 99 1.90 4.00 -16.41
N PRO A 100 1.73 4.81 -17.48
CA PRO A 100 2.87 5.47 -18.14
C PRO A 100 3.68 6.40 -17.24
N LEU A 101 3.12 6.87 -16.11
CA LEU A 101 3.85 7.71 -15.16
C LEU A 101 5.11 7.02 -14.62
N ALA A 102 5.12 5.69 -14.55
CA ALA A 102 6.27 4.91 -14.13
C ALA A 102 7.48 5.07 -15.06
N LEU A 103 7.29 5.43 -16.34
CA LEU A 103 8.37 5.69 -17.29
C LEU A 103 9.24 6.89 -16.88
N PHE A 104 8.66 7.82 -16.10
CA PHE A 104 9.34 9.03 -15.62
C PHE A 104 10.02 8.83 -14.26
N SER A 105 9.78 7.72 -13.57
CA SER A 105 10.43 7.45 -12.28
C SER A 105 11.91 7.14 -12.47
N SER A 106 12.77 7.69 -11.61
CA SER A 106 14.19 7.31 -11.57
C SER A 106 14.42 5.96 -10.89
N LYS A 107 13.41 5.39 -10.22
CA LYS A 107 13.52 4.10 -9.52
C LYS A 107 13.34 2.90 -10.44
N VAL A 108 12.66 3.09 -11.58
CA VAL A 108 12.41 2.01 -12.55
C VAL A 108 13.66 1.85 -13.44
N PRO A 109 14.26 0.66 -13.52
CA PRO A 109 15.37 0.36 -14.42
C PRO A 109 15.02 0.65 -15.88
N ASN A 110 16.01 1.08 -16.69
CA ASN A 110 15.79 1.41 -18.10
C ASN A 110 15.31 0.21 -18.93
N GLU A 111 15.69 -1.01 -18.56
CA GLU A 111 15.17 -2.23 -19.18
C GLU A 111 13.68 -2.43 -18.91
N ASP A 112 13.26 -2.29 -17.65
CA ASP A 112 11.86 -2.38 -17.25
C ASP A 112 11.01 -1.26 -17.86
N LYS A 113 11.55 -0.05 -17.99
CA LYS A 113 10.88 1.05 -18.71
C LYS A 113 10.63 0.70 -20.18
N ARG A 114 11.62 0.11 -20.85
CA ARG A 114 11.47 -0.32 -22.25
C ARG A 114 10.44 -1.42 -22.38
N ALA A 115 10.50 -2.43 -21.52
CA ALA A 115 9.52 -3.51 -21.48
C ALA A 115 8.09 -2.98 -21.22
N LEU A 116 7.94 -2.05 -20.27
CA LEU A 116 6.67 -1.41 -19.98
C LEU A 116 6.17 -0.59 -21.17
N ALA A 117 7.03 0.20 -21.81
CA ALA A 117 6.66 0.99 -22.99
C ALA A 117 6.22 0.10 -24.16
N SER A 118 6.93 -0.99 -24.43
CA SER A 118 6.54 -2.00 -25.43
C SER A 118 5.18 -2.61 -25.11
N ALA A 119 4.96 -3.04 -23.86
CA ALA A 119 3.69 -3.62 -23.43
C ALA A 119 2.52 -2.63 -23.59
N ILE A 120 2.72 -1.36 -23.23
CA ILE A 120 1.71 -0.30 -23.41
C ILE A 120 1.40 -0.10 -24.90
N LEU A 121 2.41 -0.09 -25.78
CA LEU A 121 2.22 0.12 -27.22
C LEU A 121 1.56 -1.08 -27.93
N GLU A 122 1.85 -2.30 -27.48
CA GLU A 122 1.21 -3.52 -27.99
C GLU A 122 -0.28 -3.57 -27.62
N HIS A 123 -0.64 -3.07 -26.43
CA HIS A 123 -2.02 -2.98 -25.97
C HIS A 123 -2.64 -1.65 -26.44
N LYS A 124 -2.95 -1.56 -27.75
CA LYS A 124 -3.65 -0.39 -28.32
C LYS A 124 -4.90 -0.06 -27.49
N PRO A 125 -5.16 1.21 -27.14
CA PRO A 125 -6.32 1.62 -26.35
C PRO A 125 -7.67 1.56 -27.11
N ALA A 126 -7.78 0.72 -28.16
CA ALA A 126 -9.03 0.51 -28.88
C ALA A 126 -10.05 -0.30 -28.06
N ASP A 127 -9.59 -1.07 -27.05
CA ASP A 127 -10.42 -2.02 -26.30
C ASP A 127 -10.61 -1.67 -24.81
N LEU A 128 -10.02 -0.56 -24.34
CA LEU A 128 -10.31 -0.03 -23.01
C LEU A 128 -11.43 1.00 -23.18
N PRO A 129 -12.66 0.77 -22.68
CA PRO A 129 -13.66 1.81 -22.68
C PRO A 129 -13.08 2.98 -21.87
N MET A 130 -12.72 4.05 -22.57
CA MET A 130 -12.45 5.33 -21.93
C MET A 130 -13.78 5.71 -21.29
N HIS A 131 -13.94 5.42 -20.00
CA HIS A 131 -15.09 5.89 -19.25
C HIS A 131 -14.87 7.38 -19.06
N ILE A 132 -15.27 8.17 -20.05
CA ILE A 132 -15.46 9.61 -19.90
C ILE A 132 -16.50 9.72 -18.79
N PRO A 133 -16.15 10.25 -17.60
CA PRO A 133 -17.13 10.41 -16.55
C PRO A 133 -18.14 11.44 -17.06
N GLU A 134 -19.31 10.98 -17.49
CA GLU A 134 -20.42 11.88 -17.77
C GLU A 134 -20.77 12.56 -16.44
N GLN A 135 -20.47 13.86 -16.38
CA GLN A 135 -20.88 14.80 -15.33
C GLN A 135 -20.16 14.66 -13.97
N ARG A 136 -18.98 15.29 -13.86
CA ARG A 136 -18.40 15.76 -12.57
C ARG A 136 -18.45 17.27 -12.37
N PHE A 137 -19.15 18.00 -13.22
CA PHE A 137 -19.51 19.39 -12.95
C PHE A 137 -21.00 19.44 -12.68
N GLY A 138 -21.35 19.48 -11.39
CA GLY A 138 -22.72 19.78 -10.98
C GLY A 138 -23.13 21.11 -11.59
N ASN A 139 -24.27 21.12 -12.28
CA ASN A 139 -24.92 22.32 -12.76
C ASN A 139 -25.10 23.30 -11.58
N HIS A 140 -24.21 24.28 -11.43
CA HIS A 140 -24.52 25.49 -10.70
C HIS A 140 -25.44 26.31 -11.60
N GLN A 141 -26.75 26.09 -11.45
CA GLN A 141 -27.72 27.08 -11.84
C GLN A 141 -27.56 28.27 -10.89
N LEU A 142 -27.00 29.36 -11.41
CA LEU A 142 -27.07 30.67 -10.78
C LEU A 142 -28.53 31.13 -10.90
N GLY A 143 -29.16 31.37 -9.75
CA GLY A 143 -30.43 32.09 -9.65
C GLY A 143 -30.27 33.59 -9.87
#